data_AF-A0A8S3SJG8-F1
#
_entry.id   AF-A0A8S3SJG8-F1
#
_cell.length_a   1.000
_cell.length_b   1.000
_cell.length_c   1.000
_cell.angle_alpha   90.00
_cell.angle_beta   90.00
_cell.angle_gamma   90.00
#
_symmetry.space_group_name_H-M   'P 1'
#
loop_
_entity.id
_entity.type
_entity.pdbx_description
1 polymer ?
#
loop_
_entity_poly.entity_id
_entity_poly.type
_entity_poly.pdbx_seq_one_letter_code
_entity_poly.pdbx_strand_id
1 'polypeptide(L)'
;MEECHASEVLRLPVILYKILSFLPCKALNSCSRVCKVWSEYAATIKKKRKKIEWMSLECDEEEGLNSKTENLSAFIEQLSSEPDHVLMFCTSRLYETPVSLPSSHPTRFPRNAKCEAVEVTSFVEKLLPKICPMFALVADGVVVTDQKTNKTCEMEDRDALTLLSIPKIDGFDIYTFYVDIYTYANRMDESGSAIFEVDQVSTVPADKEVKAILFFCDEPFCPPEIGYTLLQHYKSCVIAGGYVDNFNSNRNSEASLMCIALCGPRVHAASVIIREEVNTAQEVDKIIKKLKDCNIPEENSFAFMFACIGRGKGHFKGSENVESSVFRKYFPKTPLFGFFGNGEVGFEHLNKYEENINTEKVSSEIPNKPLPKLYHAYTTIICLVSIN
;
A
#
# COMPACT_ATOMS: atom_id res chain seq x y z
N MET A 1 43.89 -23.52 -26.18
CA MET A 1 42.97 -22.39 -25.97
C MET A 1 41.59 -22.90 -26.32
N GLU A 2 40.85 -23.43 -25.33
CA GLU A 2 39.42 -23.71 -25.52
C GLU A 2 38.72 -22.35 -25.52
N GLU A 3 38.33 -21.87 -26.70
CA GLU A 3 37.41 -20.75 -26.81
C GLU A 3 36.12 -21.13 -26.09
N CYS A 4 35.76 -20.32 -25.10
CA CYS A 4 34.62 -20.57 -24.24
C CYS A 4 33.33 -20.56 -25.08
N HIS A 5 32.82 -21.75 -25.41
CA HIS A 5 31.55 -21.98 -26.11
C HIS A 5 30.36 -21.25 -25.46
N ALA A 6 30.44 -20.93 -24.16
CA ALA A 6 29.43 -20.14 -23.47
C ALA A 6 29.28 -18.73 -24.07
N SER A 7 30.37 -18.12 -24.58
CA SER A 7 30.32 -16.78 -25.18
C SER A 7 29.55 -16.77 -26.51
N GLU A 8 29.63 -17.84 -27.30
CA GLU A 8 28.86 -17.99 -28.54
C GLU A 8 27.39 -18.30 -28.28
N VAL A 9 27.11 -19.14 -27.29
CA VAL A 9 25.73 -19.46 -26.86
C VAL A 9 25.00 -18.22 -26.33
N LEU A 10 25.70 -17.35 -25.59
CA LEU A 10 25.14 -16.08 -25.09
C LEU A 10 24.94 -15.02 -26.19
N ARG A 11 25.46 -15.24 -27.40
CA ARG A 11 25.14 -14.41 -28.58
C ARG A 11 23.83 -14.80 -29.24
N LEU A 12 23.26 -15.98 -28.93
CA LEU A 12 21.98 -16.40 -29.47
C LEU A 12 20.83 -15.61 -28.81
N PRO A 13 20.10 -14.77 -29.58
CA PRO A 13 19.04 -13.89 -29.06
C PRO A 13 18.04 -14.56 -28.11
N VAL A 14 17.57 -15.75 -28.48
CA VAL A 14 16.53 -16.48 -27.75
C VAL A 14 17.06 -16.97 -26.40
N ILE A 15 18.29 -17.47 -26.37
CA ILE A 15 18.92 -17.98 -25.15
C ILE A 15 19.20 -16.83 -24.19
N LEU A 16 19.76 -15.74 -24.69
CA LEU A 16 20.01 -14.55 -23.89
C LEU A 16 18.72 -13.98 -23.30
N TYR A 17 17.68 -13.79 -24.11
CA TYR A 17 16.38 -13.32 -23.62
C TYR A 17 15.83 -14.25 -22.53
N LYS A 18 15.92 -15.58 -22.72
CA LYS A 18 15.41 -16.56 -21.75
C LYS A 18 16.19 -16.51 -20.44
N ILE A 19 17.52 -16.46 -20.47
CA ILE A 19 18.36 -16.34 -19.27
C ILE A 19 18.02 -15.06 -18.50
N LEU A 20 18.04 -13.91 -19.19
CA LEU A 20 17.72 -12.63 -18.57
C LEU A 20 16.29 -12.62 -18.01
N SER A 21 15.34 -13.31 -18.65
CA SER A 21 13.94 -13.38 -18.18
C SER A 21 13.74 -14.11 -16.84
N PHE A 22 14.75 -14.83 -16.34
CA PHE A 22 14.73 -15.45 -15.00
C PHE A 22 15.43 -14.61 -13.93
N LEU A 23 16.14 -13.55 -14.31
CA LEU A 23 16.89 -12.73 -13.35
C LEU A 23 15.96 -11.73 -12.64
N PRO A 24 16.20 -11.45 -11.34
CA PRO A 24 15.57 -10.33 -10.63
C PRO A 24 15.90 -8.98 -11.28
N CYS A 25 15.10 -7.96 -10.98
CA CYS A 25 15.26 -6.64 -11.57
C CYS A 25 16.62 -6.02 -11.23
N LYS A 26 17.10 -6.18 -10.00
CA LYS A 26 18.43 -5.70 -9.57
C LYS A 26 19.56 -6.33 -10.40
N ALA A 27 19.48 -7.64 -10.65
CA ALA A 27 20.44 -8.34 -11.51
C ALA A 27 20.33 -7.90 -12.98
N LEU A 28 19.10 -7.68 -13.49
CA LEU A 28 18.89 -7.15 -14.84
C LEU A 28 19.51 -5.76 -15.03
N ASN A 29 19.47 -4.90 -14.00
CA ASN A 29 20.13 -3.60 -14.04
C ASN A 29 21.65 -3.74 -14.21
N SER A 30 22.28 -4.69 -13.50
CA SER A 30 23.69 -5.02 -13.71
C SER A 30 23.96 -5.59 -15.12
N CYS A 31 23.14 -6.52 -15.60
CA CYS A 31 23.26 -7.10 -16.94
C CYS A 31 23.13 -6.06 -18.05
N SER A 32 22.28 -5.04 -17.87
CA SER A 32 22.08 -3.98 -18.87
C SER A 32 23.35 -3.16 -19.18
N ARG A 33 24.35 -3.22 -18.30
CA ARG A 33 25.62 -2.50 -18.44
C ARG A 33 26.69 -3.27 -19.21
N VAL A 34 26.44 -4.53 -19.56
CA VAL A 34 27.43 -5.41 -20.20
C VAL A 34 27.69 -5.02 -21.66
N CYS A 35 26.62 -4.92 -22.47
CA CYS A 35 26.70 -4.46 -23.86
C CYS A 35 25.32 -3.97 -24.35
N LYS A 36 25.29 -3.37 -25.55
CA LYS A 36 24.07 -2.81 -26.15
C LYS A 36 22.94 -3.84 -26.27
N VAL A 37 23.24 -5.06 -26.73
CA VAL A 37 22.27 -6.14 -26.90
C VAL A 37 21.65 -6.56 -25.57
N TRP A 38 22.46 -6.68 -24.50
CA TRP A 38 21.96 -7.01 -23.17
C TRP A 38 21.09 -5.89 -22.60
N SER A 39 21.48 -4.64 -22.83
CA SER A 39 20.68 -3.47 -22.45
C SER A 39 19.30 -3.47 -23.12
N GLU A 40 19.24 -3.73 -24.43
CA GLU A 40 17.99 -3.79 -25.20
C GLU A 40 17.06 -4.91 -24.70
N TYR A 41 17.59 -6.12 -24.45
CA TYR A 41 16.78 -7.22 -23.91
C TYR A 41 16.35 -6.99 -22.46
N ALA A 42 17.24 -6.48 -21.61
CA ALA A 42 16.91 -6.13 -20.23
C ALA A 42 15.80 -5.05 -20.20
N ALA A 43 15.90 -4.01 -21.03
CA ALA A 43 14.86 -2.99 -21.17
C ALA A 43 13.52 -3.58 -21.64
N THR A 44 13.56 -4.49 -22.62
CA THR A 44 12.36 -5.18 -23.13
C THR A 44 11.69 -6.03 -22.05
N ILE A 45 12.49 -6.79 -21.27
CA ILE A 45 11.99 -7.61 -20.17
C ILE A 45 11.39 -6.73 -19.06
N LYS A 46 12.13 -5.70 -18.62
CA LYS A 46 11.65 -4.76 -17.59
C LYS A 46 10.37 -4.04 -18.01
N LYS A 47 10.23 -3.66 -19.28
CA LYS A 47 8.99 -3.04 -19.79
C LYS A 47 7.79 -3.99 -19.71
N LYS A 48 7.99 -5.29 -19.88
CA LYS A 48 6.91 -6.30 -19.78
C LYS A 48 6.56 -6.68 -18.33
N ARG A 49 7.50 -6.54 -17.40
CA ARG A 49 7.28 -6.89 -16.00
C ARG A 49 6.59 -5.75 -15.26
N LYS A 50 5.35 -6.00 -14.86
CA LYS A 50 4.45 -5.05 -14.20
C LYS A 50 3.77 -5.68 -12.98
N LYS A 51 4.46 -6.62 -12.35
CA LYS A 51 3.90 -7.47 -11.30
C LYS A 51 4.02 -6.76 -9.95
N ILE A 52 2.89 -6.57 -9.28
CA ILE A 52 2.85 -6.17 -7.87
C ILE A 52 3.32 -7.38 -7.03
N GLU A 53 4.24 -7.14 -6.12
CA GLU A 53 4.85 -8.19 -5.28
C GLU A 53 4.86 -7.74 -3.83
N TRP A 54 4.73 -8.67 -2.89
CA TRP A 54 4.64 -8.34 -1.49
C TRP A 54 5.19 -9.47 -0.62
N MET A 55 5.52 -9.14 0.61
CA MET A 55 5.86 -10.11 1.65
C MET A 55 5.26 -9.70 2.97
N SER A 56 5.08 -10.68 3.85
CA SER A 56 4.84 -10.48 5.27
C SER A 56 5.97 -11.08 6.07
N LEU A 57 6.22 -10.50 7.24
CA LEU A 57 7.15 -11.00 8.23
C LEU A 57 6.46 -10.93 9.58
N GLU A 58 6.49 -12.05 10.28
CA GLU A 58 6.01 -12.19 11.65
C GLU A 58 7.23 -12.51 12.52
N CYS A 59 7.36 -11.80 13.63
CA CYS A 59 8.38 -12.00 14.64
C CYS A 59 7.71 -12.65 15.86
N ASP A 60 8.24 -13.80 16.27
CA ASP A 60 7.88 -14.41 17.54
C ASP A 60 8.68 -13.75 18.67
N GLU A 61 8.20 -13.80 19.92
CA GLU A 61 8.88 -13.18 21.07
C GLU A 61 10.33 -13.68 21.27
N GLU A 62 10.62 -14.92 20.85
CA GLU A 62 11.96 -15.51 20.92
C GLU A 62 12.86 -15.12 19.73
N GLU A 63 12.28 -14.84 18.56
CA GLU A 63 12.97 -14.50 17.33
C GLU A 63 12.84 -13.00 17.03
N GLY A 64 13.76 -12.20 17.57
CA GLY A 64 13.79 -10.76 17.30
C GLY A 64 14.02 -10.40 15.83
N LEU A 65 13.58 -9.21 15.41
CA LEU A 65 13.62 -8.71 14.02
C LEU A 65 14.97 -8.86 13.31
N ASN A 66 16.09 -8.78 14.05
CA ASN A 66 17.43 -8.95 13.49
C ASN A 66 17.62 -10.29 12.75
N SER A 67 17.02 -11.38 13.25
CA SER A 67 17.11 -12.70 12.61
C SER A 67 16.35 -12.77 11.27
N LYS A 68 15.44 -11.82 11.04
CA LYS A 68 14.57 -11.78 9.86
C LYS A 68 14.98 -10.72 8.83
N THR A 69 16.00 -9.90 9.12
CA THR A 69 16.52 -8.86 8.21
C THR A 69 17.01 -9.41 6.87
N GLU A 70 17.55 -10.63 6.87
CA GLU A 70 17.94 -11.34 5.65
C GLU A 70 16.73 -11.64 4.76
N ASN A 71 15.56 -11.91 5.32
CA ASN A 71 14.34 -12.15 4.54
C ASN A 71 13.86 -10.88 3.84
N LEU A 72 13.94 -9.72 4.53
CA LEU A 72 13.63 -8.41 3.93
C LEU A 72 14.59 -8.09 2.78
N SER A 73 15.89 -8.28 3.02
CA SER A 73 16.92 -8.07 2.01
C SER A 73 16.71 -8.98 0.81
N ALA A 74 16.49 -10.29 1.06
CA ALA A 74 16.26 -11.27 0.02
C ALA A 74 15.01 -10.94 -0.82
N PHE A 75 13.90 -10.53 -0.19
CA PHE A 75 12.70 -10.14 -0.93
C PHE A 75 12.97 -8.99 -1.90
N ILE A 76 13.57 -7.89 -1.43
CA ILE A 76 13.87 -6.72 -2.26
C ILE A 76 14.86 -7.09 -3.38
N GLU A 77 15.84 -7.94 -3.11
CA GLU A 77 16.79 -8.41 -4.11
C GLU A 77 16.18 -9.32 -5.18
N GLN A 78 15.10 -10.04 -4.83
CA GLN A 78 14.42 -10.98 -5.72
C GLN A 78 13.23 -10.37 -6.48
N LEU A 79 12.91 -9.09 -6.27
CA LEU A 79 11.84 -8.41 -6.99
C LEU A 79 11.98 -8.57 -8.51
N SER A 80 10.90 -8.98 -9.16
CA SER A 80 10.86 -9.20 -10.60
C SER A 80 10.78 -7.88 -11.37
N SER A 81 10.12 -6.87 -10.79
CA SER A 81 9.90 -5.54 -11.36
C SER A 81 10.62 -4.47 -10.53
N GLU A 82 10.99 -3.36 -11.16
CA GLU A 82 11.57 -2.22 -10.44
C GLU A 82 10.47 -1.57 -9.58
N PRO A 83 10.66 -1.42 -8.25
CA PRO A 83 9.67 -0.78 -7.41
C PRO A 83 9.60 0.71 -7.77
N ASP A 84 8.40 1.18 -8.05
CA ASP A 84 8.11 2.60 -8.26
C ASP A 84 7.58 3.21 -6.95
N HIS A 85 6.81 2.44 -6.19
CA HIS A 85 6.33 2.79 -4.86
C HIS A 85 6.37 1.57 -3.93
N VAL A 86 6.64 1.79 -2.64
CA VAL A 86 6.53 0.76 -1.61
C VAL A 86 5.61 1.23 -0.50
N LEU A 87 4.60 0.42 -0.15
CA LEU A 87 3.79 0.63 1.04
C LEU A 87 4.21 -0.40 2.09
N MET A 88 4.41 0.06 3.32
CA MET A 88 4.75 -0.77 4.46
C MET A 88 3.70 -0.58 5.56
N PHE A 89 3.19 -1.69 6.09
CA PHE A 89 2.40 -1.71 7.33
C PHE A 89 3.26 -2.39 8.39
N CYS A 90 3.36 -1.81 9.57
CA CYS A 90 4.18 -2.33 10.66
C CYS A 90 3.45 -2.21 11.98
N THR A 91 3.62 -3.18 12.86
CA THR A 91 3.12 -3.03 14.22
C THR A 91 4.00 -2.07 15.03
N SER A 92 3.40 -1.33 15.95
CA SER A 92 4.07 -0.30 16.76
C SER A 92 5.22 -0.87 17.60
N ARG A 93 5.02 -2.05 18.20
CA ARG A 93 6.09 -2.75 18.95
C ARG A 93 7.29 -3.11 18.08
N LEU A 94 7.04 -3.53 16.84
CA LEU A 94 8.11 -3.88 15.91
C LEU A 94 8.81 -2.62 15.37
N TYR A 95 8.07 -1.53 15.17
CA TYR A 95 8.61 -0.24 14.75
C TYR A 95 9.62 0.33 15.78
N GLU A 96 9.30 0.22 17.06
CA GLU A 96 10.16 0.65 18.18
C GLU A 96 11.39 -0.25 18.38
N THR A 97 11.43 -1.42 17.73
CA THR A 97 12.52 -2.39 17.87
C THR A 97 13.67 -2.05 16.91
N PRO A 98 14.87 -1.71 17.43
CA PRO A 98 16.01 -1.36 16.58
C PRO A 98 16.57 -2.57 15.83
N VAL A 99 16.99 -2.32 14.59
CA VAL A 99 17.60 -3.28 13.69
C VAL A 99 19.08 -2.96 13.48
N SER A 100 19.93 -3.98 13.58
CA SER A 100 21.37 -3.85 13.33
C SER A 100 21.65 -3.77 11.84
N LEU A 101 22.41 -2.76 11.40
CA LEU A 101 22.88 -2.71 10.02
C LEU A 101 23.98 -3.76 9.76
N PRO A 102 23.97 -4.42 8.58
CA PRO A 102 25.07 -5.27 8.16
C PRO A 102 26.37 -4.47 8.07
N SER A 103 27.46 -5.00 8.63
CA SER A 103 28.79 -4.40 8.49
C SER A 103 29.19 -4.28 7.02
N SER A 104 29.67 -3.11 6.60
CA SER A 104 30.21 -2.89 5.24
C SER A 104 31.49 -3.70 4.95
N HIS A 105 32.04 -4.40 5.95
CA HIS A 105 33.19 -5.28 5.83
C HIS A 105 32.82 -6.71 6.22
N PRO A 106 32.55 -7.61 5.24
CA PRO A 106 32.06 -8.96 5.50
C PRO A 106 33.08 -9.87 6.21
N THR A 107 34.36 -9.50 6.24
CA THR A 107 35.46 -10.30 6.82
C THR A 107 35.91 -9.83 8.20
N ARG A 108 35.39 -8.71 8.71
CA ARG A 108 35.69 -8.23 10.06
C ARG A 108 34.44 -8.33 10.90
N PHE A 109 34.51 -9.12 11.97
CA PHE A 109 33.52 -9.06 13.05
C PHE A 109 33.42 -7.59 13.51
N PRO A 110 32.26 -6.95 13.34
CA PRO A 110 32.07 -5.60 13.83
C PRO A 110 32.25 -5.63 15.35
N ARG A 111 32.99 -4.64 15.89
CA ARG A 111 32.97 -4.43 17.35
C ARG A 111 31.54 -4.05 17.72
N ASN A 112 31.00 -4.52 18.85
CA ASN A 112 29.64 -4.17 19.30
C ASN A 112 29.37 -2.65 19.26
N ALA A 113 30.38 -1.82 19.54
CA ALA A 113 30.30 -0.36 19.47
C ALA A 113 30.16 0.24 18.04
N LYS A 114 30.18 -0.58 16.98
CA LYS A 114 30.05 -0.17 15.57
C LYS A 114 28.80 -0.72 14.88
N CYS A 115 28.00 -1.52 15.57
CA CYS A 115 26.70 -1.93 15.06
C CYS A 115 25.76 -0.73 15.24
N GLU A 116 25.55 0.02 14.17
CA GLU A 116 24.54 1.08 14.15
C GLU A 116 23.16 0.40 14.15
N ALA A 117 22.40 0.70 15.20
CA ALA A 117 21.00 0.32 15.35
C ALA A 117 20.14 1.39 14.68
N VAL A 118 19.23 0.99 13.81
CA VAL A 118 18.30 1.89 13.11
C VAL A 118 16.87 1.37 13.20
N GLU A 119 15.89 2.24 13.00
CA GLU A 119 14.50 1.84 12.86
C GLU A 119 14.32 0.89 11.67
N VAL A 120 13.34 -0.01 11.75
CA VAL A 120 13.05 -0.97 10.67
C VAL A 120 12.70 -0.29 9.35
N THR A 121 12.00 0.85 9.41
CA THR A 121 11.67 1.71 8.26
C THR A 121 12.93 2.20 7.58
N SER A 122 13.86 2.79 8.36
CA SER A 122 15.17 3.24 7.89
C SER A 122 16.02 2.10 7.31
N PHE A 123 15.92 0.89 7.88
CA PHE A 123 16.58 -0.30 7.34
C PHE A 123 16.03 -0.65 5.95
N VAL A 124 14.70 -0.74 5.79
CA VAL A 124 14.05 -1.07 4.52
C VAL A 124 14.34 -0.01 3.46
N GLU A 125 14.29 1.29 3.81
CA GLU A 125 14.61 2.39 2.90
C GLU A 125 16.02 2.28 2.30
N LYS A 126 17.00 1.89 3.12
CA LYS A 126 18.39 1.69 2.66
C LYS A 126 18.52 0.55 1.64
N LEU A 127 17.56 -0.39 1.59
CA LEU A 127 17.53 -1.49 0.62
C LEU A 127 16.86 -1.09 -0.70
N LEU A 128 16.01 -0.07 -0.70
CA LEU A 128 15.25 0.36 -1.87
C LEU A 128 16.07 1.27 -2.80
N PRO A 129 15.69 1.38 -4.10
CA PRO A 129 16.26 2.39 -4.98
C PRO A 129 16.03 3.80 -4.42
N LYS A 130 17.04 4.68 -4.48
CA LYS A 130 16.99 6.03 -3.89
C LYS A 130 15.81 6.91 -4.33
N ILE A 131 15.26 6.64 -5.52
CA ILE A 131 14.14 7.40 -6.10
C ILE A 131 12.78 6.79 -5.76
N CYS A 132 12.74 5.56 -5.23
CA CYS A 132 11.52 4.86 -4.88
C CYS A 132 10.97 5.42 -3.56
N PRO A 133 9.85 6.17 -3.57
CA PRO A 133 9.16 6.51 -2.33
C PRO A 133 8.73 5.25 -1.57
N MET A 134 8.93 5.29 -0.25
CA MET A 134 8.36 4.34 0.69
C MET A 134 7.39 5.08 1.61
N PHE A 135 6.23 4.48 1.84
CA PHE A 135 5.21 4.95 2.79
C PHE A 135 5.09 3.90 3.89
N ALA A 136 5.63 4.18 5.07
CA ALA A 136 5.49 3.29 6.22
C ALA A 136 4.38 3.79 7.13
N LEU A 137 3.44 2.89 7.45
CA LEU A 137 2.32 3.10 8.34
C LEU A 137 2.50 2.19 9.55
N VAL A 138 2.43 2.79 10.74
CA VAL A 138 2.65 2.11 12.01
C VAL A 138 1.32 2.08 12.77
N ALA A 139 0.89 0.92 13.22
CA ALA A 139 -0.38 0.77 13.93
C ALA A 139 -0.33 -0.46 14.87
N ASP A 140 -1.38 -0.72 15.65
CA ASP A 140 -1.37 -1.82 16.62
C ASP A 140 -1.31 -3.22 15.98
N GLY A 141 -1.92 -3.40 14.81
CA GLY A 141 -1.96 -4.69 14.11
C GLY A 141 -1.85 -4.56 12.59
N VAL A 142 -1.55 -5.65 11.91
CA VAL A 142 -1.42 -5.69 10.43
C VAL A 142 -2.34 -6.73 9.80
N VAL A 143 -2.81 -6.44 8.59
CA VAL A 143 -3.57 -7.38 7.76
C VAL A 143 -2.76 -7.67 6.51
N VAL A 144 -2.59 -8.95 6.18
CA VAL A 144 -1.84 -9.33 4.98
C VAL A 144 -2.29 -10.66 4.40
N THR A 145 -2.33 -10.72 3.07
CA THR A 145 -2.44 -11.97 2.32
C THR A 145 -1.06 -12.49 1.98
N ASP A 146 -0.68 -13.64 2.50
CA ASP A 146 0.62 -14.24 2.19
C ASP A 146 0.68 -14.64 0.70
N GLN A 147 1.78 -14.27 0.05
CA GLN A 147 1.93 -14.45 -1.41
C GLN A 147 2.04 -15.92 -1.81
N LYS A 148 2.54 -16.80 -0.92
CA LYS A 148 2.81 -18.21 -1.23
C LYS A 148 1.58 -19.08 -0.99
N THR A 149 0.92 -18.88 0.14
CA THR A 149 -0.22 -19.68 0.61
C THR A 149 -1.56 -19.10 0.16
N ASN A 150 -1.58 -17.84 -0.28
CA ASN A 150 -2.77 -17.10 -0.67
C ASN A 150 -3.83 -17.02 0.46
N LYS A 151 -3.39 -17.15 1.71
CA LYS A 151 -4.20 -17.00 2.92
C LYS A 151 -4.02 -15.60 3.50
N THR A 152 -5.09 -15.04 4.05
CA THR A 152 -5.06 -13.75 4.73
C THR A 152 -5.01 -13.97 6.24
N CYS A 153 -4.18 -13.18 6.90
CA CYS A 153 -4.03 -13.17 8.35
C CYS A 153 -4.25 -11.73 8.87
N GLU A 154 -5.09 -11.63 9.89
CA GLU A 154 -5.27 -10.50 10.79
C GLU A 154 -4.34 -10.72 11.99
N MET A 155 -3.23 -9.98 12.05
CA MET A 155 -2.21 -10.06 13.09
C MET A 155 -2.45 -8.92 14.09
N GLU A 156 -3.42 -9.13 14.98
CA GLU A 156 -3.90 -8.13 15.95
C GLU A 156 -2.96 -7.93 17.14
N ASP A 157 -2.28 -9.01 17.57
CA ASP A 157 -1.51 -9.08 18.81
C ASP A 157 -0.06 -9.54 18.60
N ARG A 158 0.41 -9.55 17.35
CA ARG A 158 1.71 -10.09 16.94
C ARG A 158 2.62 -9.03 16.37
N ASP A 159 3.93 -9.22 16.51
CA ASP A 159 4.92 -8.32 15.94
C ASP A 159 5.09 -8.65 14.46
N ALA A 160 4.67 -7.75 13.58
CA ALA A 160 4.64 -8.06 12.17
C ALA A 160 4.83 -6.82 11.30
N LEU A 161 5.33 -7.08 10.10
CA LEU A 161 5.38 -6.10 9.03
C LEU A 161 4.95 -6.70 7.69
N THR A 162 4.46 -5.84 6.82
CA THR A 162 4.13 -6.17 5.43
C THR A 162 4.78 -5.16 4.52
N LEU A 163 5.36 -5.63 3.41
CA LEU A 163 5.86 -4.77 2.33
C LEU A 163 5.07 -5.06 1.06
N LEU A 164 4.52 -4.02 0.44
CA LEU A 164 3.85 -4.05 -0.85
C LEU A 164 4.66 -3.22 -1.86
N SER A 165 5.28 -3.91 -2.82
CA SER A 165 6.06 -3.33 -3.91
C SER A 165 5.19 -3.16 -5.15
N ILE A 166 4.98 -1.91 -5.55
CA ILE A 166 4.18 -1.52 -6.71
C ILE A 166 5.14 -1.01 -7.79
N PRO A 167 5.26 -1.69 -8.95
CA PRO A 167 6.05 -1.17 -10.05
C PRO A 167 5.27 -0.10 -10.81
N LYS A 168 5.96 0.62 -11.70
CA LYS A 168 5.29 1.57 -12.60
C LYS A 168 4.34 0.82 -13.53
N ILE A 169 3.04 1.06 -13.43
CA ILE A 169 2.01 0.46 -14.31
C ILE A 169 1.42 1.56 -15.18
N ASP A 170 1.29 1.32 -16.49
CA ASP A 170 0.80 2.35 -17.42
C ASP A 170 -0.64 2.77 -17.05
N GLY A 171 -1.00 4.04 -17.12
CA GLY A 171 -2.35 4.48 -16.75
C GLY A 171 -2.74 4.25 -15.27
N PHE A 172 -1.77 3.94 -14.40
CA PHE A 172 -1.89 3.96 -12.94
C PHE A 172 -0.78 4.85 -12.39
N ASP A 173 -1.18 5.97 -11.80
CA ASP A 173 -0.28 6.93 -11.19
C ASP A 173 -0.59 7.04 -9.69
N ILE A 174 0.46 7.11 -8.88
CA ILE A 174 0.37 7.32 -7.44
C ILE A 174 0.98 8.68 -7.14
N TYR A 175 0.24 9.50 -6.41
CA TYR A 175 0.70 10.80 -5.92
C TYR A 175 0.53 10.84 -4.40
N THR A 176 1.43 11.54 -3.72
CA THR A 176 1.30 11.74 -2.27
C THR A 176 1.39 13.19 -1.89
N PHE A 177 0.61 13.55 -0.89
CA PHE A 177 0.63 14.88 -0.32
C PHE A 177 0.42 14.80 1.18
N TYR A 178 0.90 15.84 1.85
CA TYR A 178 0.99 15.91 3.29
C TYR A 178 0.28 17.15 3.78
N VAL A 179 -0.41 17.02 4.90
CA VAL A 179 -1.09 18.13 5.56
C VAL A 179 -0.58 18.20 6.99
N ASP A 180 -0.12 19.38 7.38
CA ASP A 180 0.01 19.72 8.80
C ASP A 180 -1.34 20.29 9.27
N ILE A 181 -2.07 19.49 10.04
CA ILE A 181 -3.40 19.82 10.53
C ILE A 181 -3.38 21.03 11.48
N TYR A 182 -2.26 21.30 12.15
CA TYR A 182 -2.12 22.44 13.05
C TYR A 182 -1.95 23.74 12.28
N THR A 183 -1.15 23.72 11.22
CA THR A 183 -1.05 24.86 10.29
C THR A 183 -2.42 25.15 9.66
N TYR A 184 -3.18 24.12 9.29
CA TYR A 184 -4.54 24.28 8.77
C TYR A 184 -5.50 24.87 9.81
N ALA A 185 -5.56 24.31 11.02
CA ALA A 185 -6.49 24.74 12.07
C ALA A 185 -6.31 26.22 12.47
N ASN A 186 -5.11 26.79 12.23
CA ASN A 186 -4.81 28.19 12.51
C ASN A 186 -5.15 29.16 11.35
N ARG A 187 -5.52 28.66 10.16
CA ARG A 187 -5.89 29.49 9.00
C ARG A 187 -7.40 29.64 8.94
N MET A 188 -7.90 30.86 9.12
CA MET A 188 -9.33 31.16 9.10
C MET A 188 -9.72 32.03 7.91
N ASP A 189 -10.94 31.85 7.39
CA ASP A 189 -11.57 32.76 6.44
C ASP A 189 -12.21 33.97 7.11
N GLU A 190 -12.78 34.87 6.30
CA GLU A 190 -13.48 36.07 6.77
C GLU A 190 -14.69 35.74 7.67
N SER A 191 -15.20 34.50 7.64
CA SER A 191 -16.27 34.01 8.51
C SER A 191 -15.77 33.35 9.80
N GLY A 192 -14.45 33.20 9.96
CA GLY A 192 -13.83 32.50 11.10
C GLY A 192 -13.80 30.98 10.96
N SER A 193 -14.04 30.44 9.76
CA SER A 193 -13.99 29.01 9.45
C SER A 193 -12.61 28.62 8.94
N ALA A 194 -12.12 27.44 9.30
CA ALA A 194 -10.80 26.99 8.87
C ALA A 194 -10.71 26.78 7.34
N ILE A 195 -9.65 27.27 6.69
CA ILE A 195 -9.46 27.20 5.22
C ILE A 195 -8.56 26.05 4.82
N PHE A 196 -9.13 25.02 4.20
CA PHE A 196 -8.37 23.92 3.60
C PHE A 196 -8.48 24.01 2.09
N GLU A 197 -7.36 24.33 1.43
CA GLU A 197 -7.29 24.38 -0.03
C GLU A 197 -6.49 23.18 -0.54
N VAL A 198 -7.21 22.20 -1.12
CA VAL A 198 -6.61 20.97 -1.64
C VAL A 198 -5.55 21.26 -2.69
N ASP A 199 -5.77 22.25 -3.56
CA ASP A 199 -4.83 22.64 -4.63
C ASP A 199 -3.48 23.17 -4.11
N GLN A 200 -3.42 23.67 -2.86
CA GLN A 200 -2.18 24.16 -2.27
C GLN A 200 -1.29 23.03 -1.71
N VAL A 201 -1.91 21.91 -1.31
CA VAL A 201 -1.20 20.79 -0.67
C VAL A 201 -1.04 19.60 -1.60
N SER A 202 -1.99 19.39 -2.51
CA SER A 202 -2.02 18.20 -3.33
C SER A 202 -0.97 18.24 -4.42
N THR A 203 -0.28 17.11 -4.61
CA THR A 203 0.69 16.94 -5.69
C THR A 203 0.08 16.32 -6.95
N VAL A 204 -1.24 16.07 -6.93
CA VAL A 204 -1.97 15.51 -8.06
C VAL A 204 -2.11 16.58 -9.16
N PRO A 205 -1.63 16.34 -10.38
CA PRO A 205 -1.87 17.24 -11.51
C PRO A 205 -3.36 17.38 -11.84
N ALA A 206 -3.79 18.57 -12.23
CA ALA A 206 -5.21 18.88 -12.52
C ALA A 206 -5.83 18.04 -13.66
N ASP A 207 -5.02 17.47 -14.55
CA ASP A 207 -5.47 16.58 -15.63
C ASP A 207 -5.66 15.11 -15.18
N LYS A 208 -5.27 14.77 -13.95
CA LYS A 208 -5.37 13.41 -13.42
C LYS A 208 -6.70 13.18 -12.73
N GLU A 209 -7.31 12.06 -13.07
CA GLU A 209 -8.51 11.59 -12.41
C GLU A 209 -8.15 10.77 -11.16
N VAL A 210 -8.51 11.29 -9.99
CA VAL A 210 -8.33 10.61 -8.70
C VAL A 210 -9.47 9.62 -8.48
N LYS A 211 -9.12 8.35 -8.28
CA LYS A 211 -10.09 7.26 -8.09
C LYS A 211 -10.18 6.81 -6.65
N ALA A 212 -9.08 6.87 -5.91
CA ALA A 212 -9.07 6.65 -4.47
C ALA A 212 -8.05 7.54 -3.77
N ILE A 213 -8.32 7.89 -2.52
CA ILE A 213 -7.42 8.55 -1.59
C ILE A 213 -7.29 7.65 -0.38
N LEU A 214 -6.06 7.19 -0.11
CA LEU A 214 -5.73 6.57 1.15
C LEU A 214 -5.38 7.66 2.16
N PHE A 215 -6.07 7.68 3.31
CA PHE A 215 -6.02 8.78 4.29
C PHE A 215 -5.44 8.29 5.62
N PHE A 216 -4.30 8.82 6.06
CA PHE A 216 -3.62 8.37 7.28
C PHE A 216 -3.21 9.52 8.18
N CYS A 217 -3.79 9.60 9.37
CA CYS A 217 -3.52 10.63 10.37
C CYS A 217 -2.81 9.99 11.57
N ASP A 218 -1.70 10.56 12.02
CA ASP A 218 -1.00 10.11 13.24
C ASP A 218 -1.33 10.94 14.48
N GLU A 219 -2.17 11.97 14.32
CA GLU A 219 -2.68 12.76 15.44
C GLU A 219 -3.98 12.19 16.03
N PRO A 220 -4.23 12.34 17.35
CA PRO A 220 -5.44 11.84 18.00
C PRO A 220 -6.76 12.41 17.45
N PHE A 221 -6.68 13.55 16.75
CA PHE A 221 -7.83 14.21 16.16
C PHE A 221 -7.44 14.84 14.83
N CYS A 222 -8.19 14.51 13.78
CA CYS A 222 -8.11 15.19 12.50
C CYS A 222 -9.37 16.05 12.28
N PRO A 223 -9.23 17.36 11.98
CA PRO A 223 -10.36 18.21 11.61
C PRO A 223 -11.21 17.58 10.48
N PRO A 224 -12.51 17.32 10.71
CA PRO A 224 -13.36 16.62 9.74
C PRO A 224 -13.46 17.31 8.38
N GLU A 225 -13.31 18.63 8.37
CA GLU A 225 -13.39 19.49 7.19
C GLU A 225 -12.34 19.08 6.15
N ILE A 226 -11.18 18.58 6.55
CA ILE A 226 -10.13 18.12 5.62
C ILE A 226 -10.67 16.98 4.75
N GLY A 227 -11.21 15.93 5.37
CA GLY A 227 -11.75 14.77 4.65
C GLY A 227 -12.95 15.12 3.78
N TYR A 228 -13.85 15.98 4.26
CA TYR A 228 -14.99 16.43 3.47
C TYR A 228 -14.59 17.32 2.29
N THR A 229 -13.60 18.19 2.46
CA THR A 229 -13.09 19.02 1.37
C THR A 229 -12.38 18.17 0.32
N LEU A 230 -11.60 17.16 0.72
CA LEU A 230 -11.04 16.16 -0.21
C LEU A 230 -12.14 15.46 -1.00
N LEU A 231 -13.22 15.04 -0.35
CA LEU A 231 -14.36 14.37 -0.98
C LEU A 231 -15.08 15.29 -1.99
N GLN A 232 -15.20 16.57 -1.67
CA GLN A 232 -15.82 17.57 -2.55
C GLN A 232 -14.93 17.94 -3.74
N HIS A 233 -13.61 18.05 -3.50
CA HIS A 233 -12.63 18.39 -4.52
C HIS A 233 -12.43 17.22 -5.51
N TYR A 234 -12.15 16.03 -5.00
CA TYR A 234 -12.00 14.81 -5.78
C TYR A 234 -13.34 14.08 -5.92
N LYS A 235 -14.19 14.61 -6.80
CA LYS A 235 -15.54 14.07 -7.04
C LYS A 235 -15.49 12.59 -7.41
N SER A 236 -16.40 11.82 -6.82
CA SER A 236 -16.58 10.38 -7.10
C SER A 236 -15.36 9.51 -6.78
N CYS A 237 -14.39 9.99 -5.99
CA CYS A 237 -13.31 9.14 -5.49
C CYS A 237 -13.75 8.35 -4.24
N VAL A 238 -13.07 7.23 -4.00
CA VAL A 238 -13.09 6.54 -2.70
C VAL A 238 -12.17 7.27 -1.73
N ILE A 239 -12.60 7.49 -0.49
CA ILE A 239 -11.70 7.81 0.62
C ILE A 239 -11.72 6.63 1.58
N ALA A 240 -10.54 6.10 1.92
CA ALA A 240 -10.39 4.98 2.84
C ALA A 240 -9.07 5.10 3.62
N GLY A 241 -9.08 4.76 4.89
CA GLY A 241 -7.91 4.84 5.74
C GLY A 241 -8.30 4.95 7.20
N GLY A 242 -7.49 5.63 8.00
CA GLY A 242 -7.71 5.72 9.43
C GLY A 242 -6.61 6.42 10.20
N TYR A 243 -6.73 6.35 11.51
CA TYR A 243 -5.74 6.83 12.45
C TYR A 243 -4.68 5.75 12.69
N VAL A 244 -3.43 6.14 12.54
CA VAL A 244 -2.24 5.31 12.72
C VAL A 244 -1.43 5.87 13.90
N ASP A 245 -0.52 5.09 14.47
CA ASP A 245 0.32 5.56 15.58
C ASP A 245 1.46 6.44 15.08
N ASN A 246 1.92 6.16 13.87
CA ASN A 246 2.95 6.94 13.19
C ASN A 246 2.88 6.67 11.68
N PHE A 247 3.37 7.62 10.89
CA PHE A 247 3.78 7.30 9.53
C PHE A 247 5.15 7.92 9.23
N ASN A 248 6.01 7.17 8.56
CA ASN A 248 7.28 7.71 8.08
C ASN A 248 7.12 8.16 6.63
N SER A 249 7.39 9.45 6.43
CA SER A 249 7.49 10.09 5.13
C SER A 249 8.90 10.63 4.97
N ASN A 250 9.62 10.11 3.96
CA ASN A 250 10.94 10.56 3.55
C ASN A 250 11.03 12.07 3.20
N ARG A 251 9.91 12.80 3.20
CA ARG A 251 9.79 14.13 2.59
C ARG A 251 9.27 15.22 3.52
N ASN A 252 8.62 14.88 4.63
CA ASN A 252 8.07 15.88 5.55
C ASN A 252 7.92 15.30 6.96
N SER A 253 8.78 15.73 7.89
CA SER A 253 8.79 15.29 9.29
C SER A 253 7.80 16.03 10.19
N GLU A 254 7.15 17.07 9.69
CA GLU A 254 6.19 17.90 10.45
C GLU A 254 4.73 17.65 10.03
N ALA A 255 4.51 16.74 9.08
CA ALA A 255 3.17 16.41 8.63
C ALA A 255 2.46 15.51 9.64
N SER A 256 1.17 15.78 9.88
CA SER A 256 0.29 15.00 10.75
C SER A 256 -0.75 14.17 9.99
N LEU A 257 -0.83 14.39 8.68
CA LEU A 257 -1.70 13.66 7.77
C LEU A 257 -0.98 13.38 6.46
N MET A 258 -0.96 12.12 6.07
CA MET A 258 -0.50 11.64 4.76
C MET A 258 -1.69 11.19 3.93
N CYS A 259 -1.74 11.65 2.67
CA CYS A 259 -2.70 11.18 1.68
C CYS A 259 -1.98 10.56 0.49
N ILE A 260 -2.46 9.39 0.04
CA ILE A 260 -1.98 8.70 -1.16
C ILE A 260 -3.12 8.66 -2.18
N ALA A 261 -2.99 9.44 -3.25
CA ALA A 261 -3.95 9.46 -4.34
C ALA A 261 -3.60 8.41 -5.39
N LEU A 262 -4.54 7.50 -5.64
CA LEU A 262 -4.49 6.48 -6.68
C LEU A 262 -5.27 7.00 -7.89
N CYS A 263 -4.55 7.24 -8.99
CA CYS A 263 -5.05 7.98 -10.14
C CYS A 263 -4.93 7.18 -11.43
N GLY A 264 -5.80 7.50 -12.38
CA GLY A 264 -5.65 7.08 -13.77
C GLY A 264 -6.89 6.41 -14.35
N PRO A 265 -6.96 6.35 -15.69
CA PRO A 265 -8.15 5.92 -16.42
C PRO A 265 -8.44 4.41 -16.27
N ARG A 266 -7.45 3.62 -15.84
CA ARG A 266 -7.57 2.17 -15.62
C ARG A 266 -7.85 1.81 -14.17
N VAL A 267 -7.90 2.80 -13.29
CA VAL A 267 -8.10 2.57 -11.86
C VAL A 267 -9.59 2.59 -11.56
N HIS A 268 -10.07 1.52 -10.94
CA HIS A 268 -11.40 1.42 -10.38
C HIS A 268 -11.27 1.17 -8.89
N ALA A 269 -12.09 1.86 -8.10
CA ALA A 269 -12.09 1.70 -6.67
C ALA A 269 -13.51 1.60 -6.13
N ALA A 270 -13.70 0.78 -5.11
CA ALA A 270 -14.95 0.67 -4.36
C ALA A 270 -14.66 0.35 -2.90
N SER A 271 -15.57 0.76 -2.01
CA SER A 271 -15.41 0.55 -0.59
C SER A 271 -16.72 0.17 0.10
N VAL A 272 -16.59 -0.64 1.15
CA VAL A 272 -17.68 -0.97 2.08
C VAL A 272 -17.27 -0.67 3.50
N ILE A 273 -18.27 -0.39 4.35
CA ILE A 273 -18.09 -0.25 5.79
C ILE A 273 -18.78 -1.42 6.49
N ILE A 274 -18.04 -2.09 7.36
CA ILE A 274 -18.57 -3.07 8.31
C ILE A 274 -18.68 -2.36 9.65
N ARG A 275 -19.92 -2.13 10.10
CA ARG A 275 -20.22 -1.31 11.28
C ARG A 275 -20.08 -2.09 12.58
N GLU A 276 -20.03 -1.38 13.69
CA GLU A 276 -19.93 -1.93 15.05
C GLU A 276 -20.98 -3.03 15.31
N GLU A 277 -22.23 -2.80 14.91
CA GLU A 277 -23.32 -3.77 15.15
C GLU A 277 -23.14 -5.12 14.43
N VAL A 278 -22.26 -5.19 13.43
CA VAL A 278 -22.00 -6.42 12.65
C VAL A 278 -20.95 -7.27 13.37
N ASN A 279 -21.39 -8.36 14.00
CA ASN A 279 -20.55 -9.25 14.82
C ASN A 279 -20.65 -10.74 14.44
N THR A 280 -21.20 -11.05 13.25
CA THR A 280 -21.26 -12.41 12.71
C THR A 280 -20.73 -12.49 11.28
N ALA A 281 -20.12 -13.62 10.92
CA ALA A 281 -19.63 -13.86 9.56
C ALA A 281 -20.74 -13.75 8.50
N GLN A 282 -21.98 -14.13 8.84
CA GLN A 282 -23.14 -14.05 7.95
C GLN A 282 -23.57 -12.60 7.66
N GLU A 283 -23.41 -11.69 8.61
CA GLU A 283 -23.69 -10.27 8.40
C GLU A 283 -22.58 -9.61 7.60
N VAL A 284 -21.33 -9.95 7.87
CA VAL A 284 -20.18 -9.54 7.05
C VAL A 284 -20.38 -10.01 5.60
N ASP A 285 -20.84 -11.25 5.40
CA ASP A 285 -21.09 -11.83 4.07
C ASP A 285 -22.04 -10.97 3.23
N LYS A 286 -23.13 -10.48 3.84
CA LYS A 286 -24.08 -9.59 3.16
C LYS A 286 -23.44 -8.28 2.72
N ILE A 287 -22.51 -7.74 3.51
CA ILE A 287 -21.82 -6.48 3.22
C ILE A 287 -20.79 -6.68 2.11
N ILE A 288 -19.93 -7.69 2.22
CA ILE A 288 -18.92 -7.99 1.19
C ILE A 288 -19.59 -8.35 -0.14
N LYS A 289 -20.74 -9.01 -0.12
CA LYS A 289 -21.50 -9.31 -1.33
C LYS A 289 -21.84 -8.05 -2.13
N LYS A 290 -22.20 -6.94 -1.46
CA LYS A 290 -22.43 -5.66 -2.16
C LYS A 290 -21.20 -5.18 -2.93
N LEU A 291 -20.01 -5.35 -2.35
CA LEU A 291 -18.75 -5.03 -3.01
C LEU A 291 -18.53 -5.94 -4.23
N LYS A 292 -18.84 -7.23 -4.11
CA LYS A 292 -18.76 -8.17 -5.26
C LYS A 292 -19.74 -7.81 -6.37
N ASP A 293 -20.94 -7.36 -6.02
CA ASP A 293 -21.98 -6.96 -6.98
C ASP A 293 -21.61 -5.70 -7.79
N CYS A 294 -20.49 -5.02 -7.45
CA CYS A 294 -19.90 -3.98 -8.30
C CYS A 294 -19.22 -4.56 -9.55
N ASN A 295 -19.01 -5.87 -9.65
CA ASN A 295 -18.39 -6.56 -10.79
C ASN A 295 -16.98 -6.05 -11.15
N ILE A 296 -16.25 -5.52 -10.17
CA ILE A 296 -14.85 -5.12 -10.36
C ILE A 296 -14.00 -6.40 -10.57
N PRO A 297 -13.17 -6.47 -11.63
CA PRO A 297 -12.34 -7.64 -11.89
C PRO A 297 -11.35 -7.91 -10.76
N GLU A 298 -10.95 -9.18 -10.60
CA GLU A 298 -9.94 -9.55 -9.59
C GLU A 298 -8.52 -9.55 -10.16
N GLU A 299 -8.40 -9.70 -11.48
CA GLU A 299 -7.13 -9.60 -12.18
C GLU A 299 -6.53 -8.20 -11.97
N ASN A 300 -5.25 -8.11 -11.58
CA ASN A 300 -4.57 -6.85 -11.28
C ASN A 300 -5.24 -5.98 -10.20
N SER A 301 -5.95 -6.63 -9.27
CA SER A 301 -6.60 -5.96 -8.14
C SER A 301 -5.89 -6.27 -6.84
N PHE A 302 -5.99 -5.34 -5.89
CA PHE A 302 -5.60 -5.51 -4.49
C PHE A 302 -6.59 -4.74 -3.62
N ALA A 303 -6.64 -5.05 -2.34
CA ALA A 303 -7.54 -4.40 -1.41
C ALA A 303 -6.84 -3.99 -0.12
N PHE A 304 -7.39 -2.99 0.54
CA PHE A 304 -7.02 -2.57 1.87
C PHE A 304 -8.14 -2.85 2.88
N MET A 305 -7.77 -3.27 4.09
CA MET A 305 -8.62 -3.42 5.26
C MET A 305 -8.08 -2.51 6.36
N PHE A 306 -8.86 -1.51 6.74
CA PHE A 306 -8.56 -0.62 7.86
C PHE A 306 -9.59 -0.89 8.95
N ALA A 307 -9.18 -1.49 10.05
CA ALA A 307 -10.06 -1.93 11.12
C ALA A 307 -9.74 -1.18 12.42
N CYS A 308 -10.76 -0.93 13.23
CA CYS A 308 -10.54 -0.42 14.59
C CYS A 308 -9.86 -1.52 15.42
N ILE A 309 -8.98 -1.14 16.35
CA ILE A 309 -8.45 -2.07 17.37
C ILE A 309 -9.55 -2.76 18.20
N GLY A 310 -10.76 -2.18 18.26
CA GLY A 310 -11.92 -2.81 18.88
C GLY A 310 -12.61 -3.91 18.04
N ARG A 311 -12.15 -4.17 16.81
CA ARG A 311 -12.68 -5.21 15.90
C ARG A 311 -11.98 -6.56 16.15
N GLY A 312 -11.89 -7.40 15.11
CA GLY A 312 -11.13 -8.63 15.13
C GLY A 312 -11.63 -9.68 16.13
N LYS A 313 -10.71 -10.49 16.66
CA LYS A 313 -10.98 -11.69 17.45
C LYS A 313 -11.93 -11.42 18.62
N GLY A 314 -11.70 -10.33 19.35
CA GLY A 314 -12.52 -9.94 20.51
C GLY A 314 -13.98 -9.67 20.10
N HIS A 315 -14.16 -8.89 19.03
CA HIS A 315 -15.47 -8.53 18.48
C HIS A 315 -16.26 -9.75 17.98
N PHE A 316 -15.57 -10.70 17.35
CA PHE A 316 -16.17 -11.92 16.81
C PHE A 316 -16.12 -13.12 17.77
N LYS A 317 -16.22 -12.86 19.08
CA LYS A 317 -16.41 -13.89 20.13
C LYS A 317 -15.31 -14.96 20.12
N GLY A 318 -14.06 -14.55 19.89
CA GLY A 318 -12.89 -15.42 19.83
C GLY A 318 -12.58 -15.99 18.45
N SER A 319 -13.38 -15.70 17.42
CA SER A 319 -13.11 -16.11 16.04
C SER A 319 -12.14 -15.14 15.38
N GLU A 320 -11.01 -15.65 14.89
CA GLU A 320 -10.01 -14.84 14.19
C GLU A 320 -10.32 -14.73 12.69
N ASN A 321 -9.77 -13.71 12.05
CA ASN A 321 -9.78 -13.54 10.59
C ASN A 321 -11.19 -13.49 9.96
N VAL A 322 -12.23 -13.11 10.71
CA VAL A 322 -13.62 -13.27 10.23
C VAL A 322 -13.89 -12.39 9.01
N GLU A 323 -13.51 -11.12 9.07
CA GLU A 323 -13.80 -10.16 8.00
C GLU A 323 -12.95 -10.44 6.76
N SER A 324 -11.64 -10.66 6.96
CA SER A 324 -10.75 -11.04 5.87
C SER A 324 -11.15 -12.37 5.23
N SER A 325 -11.55 -13.39 6.00
CA SER A 325 -11.98 -14.68 5.45
C SER A 325 -13.22 -14.54 4.58
N VAL A 326 -14.18 -13.72 4.99
CA VAL A 326 -15.38 -13.46 4.19
C VAL A 326 -15.04 -12.63 2.95
N PHE A 327 -14.15 -11.64 3.04
CA PHE A 327 -13.63 -10.94 1.87
C PHE A 327 -13.02 -11.92 0.85
N ARG A 328 -12.13 -12.81 1.31
CA ARG A 328 -11.42 -13.78 0.49
C ARG A 328 -12.31 -14.85 -0.12
N LYS A 329 -13.48 -15.13 0.47
CA LYS A 329 -14.53 -15.97 -0.14
C LYS A 329 -15.04 -15.37 -1.46
N TYR A 330 -15.20 -14.04 -1.53
CA TYR A 330 -15.71 -13.35 -2.73
C TYR A 330 -14.61 -12.85 -3.67
N PHE A 331 -13.40 -12.64 -3.15
CA PHE A 331 -12.24 -12.14 -3.88
C PHE A 331 -10.98 -13.02 -3.68
N PRO A 332 -11.02 -14.32 -4.06
CA PRO A 332 -9.94 -15.27 -3.78
C PRO A 332 -8.61 -14.97 -4.49
N LYS A 333 -8.60 -14.13 -5.52
CA LYS A 333 -7.36 -13.73 -6.22
C LYS A 333 -6.85 -12.36 -5.81
N THR A 334 -7.62 -11.59 -5.04
CA THR A 334 -7.31 -10.19 -4.70
C THR A 334 -6.64 -10.11 -3.33
N PRO A 335 -5.32 -9.89 -3.23
CA PRO A 335 -4.65 -9.79 -1.94
C PRO A 335 -5.20 -8.62 -1.12
N LEU A 336 -5.34 -8.85 0.18
CA LEU A 336 -5.79 -7.90 1.19
C LEU A 336 -4.61 -7.49 2.07
N PHE A 337 -4.46 -6.19 2.28
CA PHE A 337 -3.42 -5.54 3.11
C PHE A 337 -4.06 -4.56 4.09
N GLY A 338 -3.35 -4.09 5.11
CA GLY A 338 -3.82 -2.97 5.93
C GLY A 338 -3.44 -3.12 7.40
N PHE A 339 -4.26 -2.56 8.28
CA PHE A 339 -3.94 -2.44 9.70
C PHE A 339 -5.16 -2.45 10.63
N PHE A 340 -4.88 -2.68 11.91
CA PHE A 340 -5.76 -2.37 13.04
C PHE A 340 -5.26 -1.09 13.73
N GLY A 341 -6.11 -0.08 13.87
CA GLY A 341 -5.73 1.25 14.37
C GLY A 341 -6.83 1.98 15.15
N ASN A 342 -6.60 3.27 15.42
CA ASN A 342 -7.36 4.04 16.41
C ASN A 342 -8.64 4.71 15.89
N GLY A 343 -9.09 4.35 14.68
CA GLY A 343 -10.31 4.85 14.06
C GLY A 343 -10.23 4.78 12.54
N GLU A 344 -11.37 4.83 11.87
CA GLU A 344 -11.47 4.60 10.43
C GLU A 344 -12.02 5.84 9.71
N VAL A 345 -11.47 6.14 8.55
CA VAL A 345 -11.89 7.24 7.68
C VAL A 345 -12.30 6.66 6.34
N GLY A 346 -13.57 6.82 5.96
CA GLY A 346 -14.08 6.42 4.66
C GLY A 346 -15.60 6.26 4.63
N PHE A 347 -16.13 5.82 3.50
CA PHE A 347 -17.57 5.68 3.30
C PHE A 347 -17.91 4.53 2.34
N GLU A 348 -19.18 4.12 2.29
CA GLU A 348 -19.63 3.12 1.31
C GLU A 348 -19.67 3.76 -0.08
N HIS A 349 -18.89 3.21 -1.02
CA HIS A 349 -18.78 3.68 -2.39
C HIS A 349 -18.83 2.47 -3.34
N LEU A 350 -19.98 2.25 -3.97
CA LEU A 350 -20.30 1.01 -4.70
C LEU A 350 -20.65 1.31 -6.16
N ASN A 351 -19.72 1.95 -6.88
CA ASN A 351 -19.88 2.18 -8.30
C ASN A 351 -19.70 0.87 -9.07
N LYS A 352 -20.64 0.57 -9.98
CA LYS A 352 -20.54 -0.61 -10.83
C LYS A 352 -19.40 -0.44 -11.83
N TYR A 353 -18.70 -1.53 -12.09
CA TYR A 353 -17.74 -1.63 -13.17
C TYR A 353 -18.47 -1.63 -14.52
N GLU A 354 -18.07 -0.75 -15.43
CA GLU A 354 -18.59 -0.65 -16.78
C GLU A 354 -17.41 -0.74 -17.77
N GLU A 355 -17.32 -1.85 -18.52
CA GLU A 355 -16.18 -2.16 -19.42
C GLU A 355 -15.98 -1.15 -20.56
N ASN A 356 -17.00 -0.34 -20.89
CA ASN A 356 -16.99 0.55 -22.06
C ASN A 356 -17.41 1.97 -21.65
N ILE A 357 -16.47 2.77 -21.17
CA ILE A 357 -16.67 4.21 -21.05
C ILE A 357 -16.64 4.80 -22.47
N ASN A 358 -17.79 4.83 -23.14
CA ASN A 358 -18.02 5.90 -24.10
C ASN A 358 -18.05 7.20 -23.29
N THR A 359 -17.15 8.12 -23.60
CA THR A 359 -17.04 9.45 -22.98
C THR A 359 -18.20 10.35 -23.39
N GLU A 360 -19.44 9.89 -23.24
CA GLU A 360 -20.63 10.72 -23.33
C GLU A 360 -21.09 11.08 -21.92
N LYS A 361 -20.70 12.30 -21.52
CA LYS A 361 -21.33 13.16 -20.51
C LYS A 361 -22.07 12.41 -19.40
N VAL A 362 -21.34 12.01 -18.37
CA VAL A 362 -21.94 11.88 -17.04
C VAL A 362 -22.53 13.25 -16.71
N SER A 363 -23.86 13.32 -16.62
CA SER A 363 -24.59 14.53 -16.28
C SER A 363 -24.02 15.12 -15.00
N SER A 364 -23.57 16.37 -15.07
CA SER A 364 -22.97 17.14 -13.97
C SER A 364 -23.97 17.57 -12.89
N GLU A 365 -25.13 16.94 -12.82
CA GLU A 365 -26.12 17.19 -11.79
C GLU A 365 -25.92 16.17 -10.67
N ILE A 366 -25.11 16.55 -9.68
CA ILE A 366 -25.08 15.87 -8.39
C ILE A 366 -26.41 16.21 -7.73
N PRO A 367 -27.32 15.25 -7.49
CA PRO A 367 -28.47 15.51 -6.66
C PRO A 367 -27.95 16.03 -5.32
N ASN A 368 -28.60 17.02 -4.73
CA ASN A 368 -28.24 17.65 -3.45
C ASN A 368 -28.32 16.63 -2.28
N LYS A 369 -27.51 15.58 -2.33
CA LYS A 369 -27.43 14.50 -1.37
C LYS A 369 -26.51 14.96 -0.25
N PRO A 370 -26.89 14.72 1.01
CA PRO A 370 -26.01 15.01 2.13
C PRO A 370 -24.69 14.24 1.96
N LEU A 371 -23.58 14.86 2.36
CA LEU A 371 -22.28 14.19 2.39
C LEU A 371 -22.37 12.95 3.29
N PRO A 372 -21.76 11.81 2.90
CA PRO A 372 -21.77 10.60 3.70
C PRO A 372 -20.98 10.80 4.99
N LYS A 373 -21.34 10.10 6.07
CA LYS A 373 -20.50 10.07 7.28
C LYS A 373 -19.13 9.46 6.93
N LEU A 374 -18.07 10.24 7.14
CA LEU A 374 -16.71 9.86 6.76
C LEU A 374 -15.86 9.30 7.91
N TYR A 375 -16.06 9.78 9.13
CA TYR A 375 -15.24 9.41 10.30
C TYR A 375 -15.99 8.42 11.19
N HIS A 376 -15.33 7.32 11.56
CA HIS A 376 -15.94 6.21 12.29
C HIS A 376 -15.05 5.71 13.43
N ALA A 377 -15.67 4.97 14.34
CA ALA A 377 -15.02 4.21 15.40
C ALA A 377 -15.72 2.85 15.49
N TYR A 378 -15.00 1.82 15.94
CA TYR A 378 -15.49 0.43 16.02
C TYR A 378 -16.00 -0.12 14.67
N THR A 379 -15.39 0.30 13.55
CA THR A 379 -15.74 -0.18 12.21
C THR A 379 -14.55 -0.82 11.51
N THR A 380 -14.83 -1.46 10.37
CA THR A 380 -13.83 -1.88 9.40
C THR A 380 -14.19 -1.31 8.04
N ILE A 381 -13.22 -0.71 7.35
CA ILE A 381 -13.34 -0.25 5.97
C ILE A 381 -12.55 -1.18 5.07
N ILE A 382 -13.21 -1.74 4.06
CA ILE A 382 -12.53 -2.48 3.00
C ILE A 382 -12.58 -1.65 1.72
N CYS A 383 -11.41 -1.35 1.17
CA CYS A 383 -11.23 -0.60 -0.07
C CYS A 383 -10.61 -1.51 -1.13
N LEU A 384 -11.37 -1.83 -2.18
CA LEU A 384 -10.92 -2.58 -3.34
C LEU A 384 -10.38 -1.62 -4.39
N VAL A 385 -9.19 -1.92 -4.92
CA VAL A 385 -8.54 -1.18 -6.02
C VAL A 385 -8.24 -2.17 -7.14
N SER A 386 -8.62 -1.80 -8.36
CA SER A 386 -8.44 -2.60 -9.55
C SER A 386 -7.78 -1.78 -10.66
N ILE A 387 -6.77 -2.34 -11.31
CA ILE A 387 -6.02 -1.69 -12.39
C ILE A 387 -6.26 -2.45 -13.70
N ASN A 388 -7.37 -2.14 -14.40
CA ASN A 388 -7.79 -2.82 -15.62
C ASN A 388 -8.10 -1.87 -16.77
#